data_AF-A0A938HWW7-F1
#
_entry.id   AF-A0A938HWW7-F1
#
_cell.length_a   1.000
_cell.length_b   1.000
_cell.length_c   1.000
_cell.angle_alpha   90.00
_cell.angle_beta   90.00
_cell.angle_gamma   90.00
#
_symmetry.space_group_name_H-M   'P 1'
#
loop_
_entity.id
_entity.type
_entity.pdbx_description
1 polymer ?
#
loop_
_entity_poly.entity_id
_entity_poly.type
_entity_poly.pdbx_seq_one_letter_code
_entity_poly.pdbx_strand_id
1 'polypeptide(L)'
;MHRLLSTTEARSALYIDFEGTATEPPSLLGLLWVDDEGVAHVQRLVFDPALYRAAEATGRLVLPSLEAAWMRVLAHSVTEKRHIVAWSIREAEVLRESALPQPKKDAIESRMVNALPIARRWRRAFHPEVQLVPGPRGKADTLHNYASLTGYHIPALYGPGKTAARIRYVRDQLKRHGTFAAITPVAKRKWRILLRHNELDLKATRHVMIQVASEMQAARPMRAVA
;
A
#
# COMPACT_ATOMS: atom_id res chain seq x y z
N MET A 1 -12.68 5.73 -17.17
CA MET A 1 -11.33 5.72 -17.76
C MET A 1 -10.34 6.00 -16.64
N HIS A 2 -9.40 5.10 -16.31
CA HIS A 2 -8.47 5.32 -15.18
C HIS A 2 -7.45 6.41 -15.51
N ARG A 3 -7.22 7.35 -14.59
CA ARG A 3 -6.24 8.44 -14.75
C ARG A 3 -4.83 7.86 -14.79
N LEU A 4 -4.12 8.07 -15.88
CA LEU A 4 -2.67 7.83 -15.95
C LEU A 4 -1.97 8.97 -15.21
N LEU A 5 -1.07 8.62 -14.28
CA LEU A 5 -0.19 9.60 -13.63
C LEU A 5 0.98 9.97 -14.56
N SER A 6 1.38 11.24 -14.56
CA SER A 6 2.68 11.65 -15.05
C SER A 6 3.81 11.11 -14.15
N THR A 7 5.04 11.13 -14.67
CA THR A 7 6.21 10.68 -13.88
C THR A 7 6.39 11.51 -12.61
N THR A 8 6.17 12.82 -12.68
CA THR A 8 6.24 13.72 -11.51
C THR A 8 5.16 13.38 -10.48
N GLU A 9 3.91 13.19 -10.93
CA GLU A 9 2.81 12.81 -10.04
C GLU A 9 3.04 11.44 -9.38
N ALA A 10 3.59 10.46 -10.11
CA ALA A 10 3.95 9.18 -9.52
C ALA A 10 5.07 9.34 -8.47
N ARG A 11 6.10 10.14 -8.75
CA ARG A 11 7.21 10.38 -7.81
C ARG A 11 6.76 11.03 -6.51
N SER A 12 5.79 11.96 -6.58
CA SER A 12 5.26 12.71 -5.44
C SER A 12 4.00 12.11 -4.81
N ALA A 13 3.43 11.03 -5.34
CA ALA A 13 2.23 10.42 -4.77
C ALA A 13 2.44 9.89 -3.34
N LEU A 14 1.33 9.81 -2.60
CA LEU A 14 1.20 9.01 -1.39
C LEU A 14 0.88 7.57 -1.79
N TYR A 15 1.68 6.62 -1.35
CA TYR A 15 1.42 5.20 -1.56
C TYR A 15 0.83 4.60 -0.29
N ILE A 16 -0.26 3.86 -0.42
CA ILE A 16 -0.96 3.25 0.70
C ILE A 16 -1.20 1.76 0.51
N ASP A 17 -1.23 1.03 1.63
CA ASP A 17 -1.53 -0.40 1.67
C ASP A 17 -2.11 -0.77 3.04
N PHE A 18 -3.30 -1.38 3.07
CA PHE A 18 -3.90 -1.88 4.30
C PHE A 18 -3.45 -3.30 4.60
N GLU A 19 -2.98 -3.50 5.82
CA GLU A 19 -2.75 -4.84 6.35
C GLU A 19 -3.91 -5.25 7.24
N GLY A 20 -4.51 -6.38 6.89
CA GLY A 20 -5.69 -6.92 7.56
C GLY A 20 -5.97 -8.36 7.16
N THR A 21 -7.13 -8.85 7.60
CA THR A 21 -7.63 -10.15 7.15
C THR A 21 -8.66 -9.92 6.04
N ALA A 22 -9.03 -10.98 5.31
CA ALA A 22 -10.07 -10.87 4.29
C ALA A 22 -11.47 -10.70 4.90
N THR A 23 -11.62 -11.03 6.19
CA THR A 23 -12.90 -11.17 6.89
C THR A 23 -13.09 -10.18 8.04
N GLU A 24 -12.02 -9.50 8.45
CA GLU A 24 -12.04 -8.52 9.54
C GLU A 24 -11.61 -7.15 8.98
N PRO A 25 -12.03 -6.06 9.63
CA PRO A 25 -11.50 -4.74 9.34
C PRO A 25 -9.97 -4.73 9.34
N PRO A 26 -9.35 -3.91 8.48
CA PRO A 26 -7.90 -3.77 8.48
C PRO A 26 -7.39 -3.31 9.86
N SER A 27 -6.14 -3.60 10.15
CA SER A 27 -5.55 -3.35 11.48
C SER A 27 -4.48 -2.26 11.44
N LEU A 28 -3.91 -2.07 10.25
CA LEU A 28 -2.81 -1.18 9.99
C LEU A 28 -2.93 -0.61 8.58
N LEU A 29 -2.55 0.66 8.42
CA LEU A 29 -2.34 1.31 7.13
C LEU A 29 -0.87 1.69 7.00
N GLY A 30 -0.23 1.18 5.97
CA GLY A 30 1.07 1.67 5.51
C GLY A 30 0.89 2.94 4.68
N LEU A 31 1.76 3.92 4.89
CA LEU A 31 1.82 5.17 4.13
C LEU A 31 3.28 5.46 3.76
N LEU A 32 3.55 5.60 2.46
CA LEU A 32 4.85 5.98 1.92
C LEU A 32 4.73 7.27 1.12
N TRP A 33 5.65 8.21 1.35
CA TRP A 33 5.81 9.41 0.52
C TRP A 33 7.29 9.77 0.42
N VAL A 34 7.60 10.68 -0.50
CA VAL A 34 8.94 11.27 -0.64
C VAL A 34 8.80 12.77 -0.50
N ASP A 35 9.57 13.37 0.41
CA ASP A 35 9.58 14.82 0.61
C ASP A 35 10.32 15.54 -0.52
N ASP A 36 10.37 16.87 -0.45
CA ASP A 36 10.98 17.71 -1.47
C ASP A 36 12.51 17.56 -1.53
N GLU A 37 13.14 17.04 -0.47
CA GLU A 37 14.57 16.70 -0.42
C GLU A 37 14.86 15.32 -1.03
N GLY A 38 13.83 14.58 -1.44
CA GLY A 38 13.97 13.25 -2.01
C GLY A 38 14.07 12.14 -0.98
N VAL A 39 13.83 12.43 0.30
CA VAL A 39 13.87 11.44 1.39
C VAL A 39 12.56 10.67 1.44
N ALA A 40 12.65 9.34 1.41
CA ALA A 40 11.50 8.46 1.50
C ALA A 40 11.09 8.22 2.95
N HIS A 41 9.84 8.54 3.27
CA HIS A 41 9.25 8.37 4.59
C HIS A 41 8.23 7.24 4.57
N VAL A 42 8.30 6.34 5.55
CA VAL A 42 7.29 5.28 5.73
C VAL A 42 6.69 5.36 7.12
N GLN A 43 5.39 5.57 7.19
CA GLN A 43 4.62 5.53 8.42
C GLN A 43 3.69 4.31 8.41
N ARG A 44 3.52 3.67 9.58
CA ARG A 44 2.46 2.70 9.80
C ARG A 44 1.50 3.25 10.83
N LEU A 45 0.23 3.35 10.45
CA LEU A 45 -0.88 3.83 11.26
C LEU A 45 -1.61 2.60 11.80
N VAL A 46 -1.54 2.36 13.11
CA VAL A 46 -2.19 1.21 13.75
C VAL A 46 -3.45 1.70 14.43
N PHE A 47 -4.59 1.13 14.06
CA PHE A 47 -5.91 1.51 14.58
C PHE A 47 -6.71 0.32 15.10
N ASP A 48 -6.03 -0.80 15.30
CA ASP A 48 -6.54 -1.96 16.02
C ASP A 48 -6.06 -1.93 17.48
N PRO A 49 -6.96 -1.73 18.47
CA PRO A 49 -6.60 -1.66 19.88
C PRO A 49 -5.83 -2.89 20.39
N ALA A 50 -6.08 -4.07 19.82
CA ALA A 50 -5.37 -5.30 20.21
C ALA A 50 -3.87 -5.27 19.84
N LEU A 51 -3.44 -4.31 19.01
CA LEU A 51 -2.08 -4.15 18.54
C LEU A 51 -1.38 -2.87 19.05
N TYR A 52 -2.06 -2.00 19.80
CA TYR A 52 -1.50 -0.71 20.26
C TYR A 52 -0.19 -0.91 21.02
N ARG A 53 -0.15 -1.88 21.93
CA ARG A 53 1.06 -2.17 22.72
C ARG A 53 2.25 -2.59 21.85
N ALA A 54 2.02 -3.26 20.71
CA ALA A 54 3.09 -3.57 19.75
C ALA A 54 3.48 -2.34 18.91
N ALA A 55 2.50 -1.53 18.53
CA ALA A 55 2.71 -0.29 17.80
C ALA A 55 3.60 0.67 18.61
N GLU A 56 3.22 0.98 19.84
CA GLU A 56 3.93 1.87 20.76
C GLU A 56 5.35 1.37 21.04
N ALA A 57 5.49 0.09 21.43
CA ALA A 57 6.78 -0.51 21.75
C ALA A 57 7.74 -0.57 20.57
N THR A 58 7.25 -0.40 19.34
CA THR A 58 8.08 -0.34 18.14
C THR A 58 8.08 1.02 17.47
N GLY A 59 7.50 2.07 18.07
CA GLY A 59 7.49 3.43 17.53
C GLY A 59 6.63 3.56 16.27
N ARG A 60 5.42 2.98 16.27
CA ARG A 60 4.40 3.16 15.22
C ARG A 60 3.29 4.05 15.75
N LEU A 61 2.66 4.81 14.85
CA LEU A 61 1.63 5.74 15.24
C LEU A 61 0.35 4.99 15.53
N VAL A 62 -0.16 5.13 16.76
CA VAL A 62 -1.48 4.66 17.15
C VAL A 62 -2.51 5.72 16.79
N LEU A 63 -3.59 5.30 16.14
CA LEU A 63 -4.74 6.14 15.83
C LEU A 63 -6.00 5.48 16.42
N PRO A 64 -7.01 6.28 16.80
CA PRO A 64 -8.20 5.74 17.46
C PRO A 64 -9.10 4.89 16.55
N SER A 65 -9.02 5.06 15.22
CA SER A 65 -9.86 4.34 14.27
C SER A 65 -9.32 4.32 12.83
N LEU A 66 -9.95 3.52 11.98
CA LEU A 66 -9.75 3.50 10.53
C LEU A 66 -10.04 4.87 9.90
N GLU A 67 -11.11 5.53 10.34
CA GLU A 67 -11.52 6.85 9.88
C GLU A 67 -10.45 7.91 10.19
N ALA A 68 -9.82 7.84 11.36
CA ALA A 68 -8.71 8.72 11.71
C ALA A 68 -7.49 8.50 10.79
N ALA A 69 -7.22 7.24 10.39
CA ALA A 69 -6.17 6.94 9.43
C ALA A 69 -6.48 7.55 8.05
N TRP A 70 -7.72 7.42 7.56
CA TRP A 70 -8.15 8.05 6.32
C TRP A 70 -8.08 9.56 6.35
N MET A 71 -8.53 10.19 7.45
CA MET A 71 -8.46 11.65 7.60
C MET A 71 -7.03 12.16 7.59
N ARG A 72 -6.07 11.40 8.15
CA ARG A 72 -4.65 11.71 8.07
C ARG A 72 -4.13 11.64 6.63
N VAL A 73 -4.48 10.60 5.88
CA VAL A 73 -4.12 10.47 4.45
C VAL A 73 -4.72 11.61 3.64
N LEU A 74 -5.99 11.95 3.87
CA LEU A 74 -6.66 13.05 3.18
C LEU A 74 -5.99 14.39 3.47
N ALA A 75 -5.68 14.68 4.74
CA ALA A 75 -5.00 15.91 5.12
C ALA A 75 -3.64 16.04 4.40
N HIS A 76 -2.84 14.96 4.39
CA HIS A 76 -1.56 14.93 3.69
C HIS A 76 -1.73 15.15 2.18
N SER A 77 -2.66 14.42 1.57
CA SER A 77 -2.96 14.50 0.14
C SER A 77 -3.43 15.89 -0.29
N VAL A 78 -4.27 16.56 0.54
CA VAL A 78 -4.78 17.91 0.25
C VAL A 78 -3.69 18.96 0.42
N THR A 79 -2.97 18.95 1.55
CA THR A 79 -1.95 19.97 1.86
C THR A 79 -0.84 19.97 0.81
N GLU A 80 -0.38 18.79 0.41
CA GLU A 80 0.75 18.65 -0.52
C GLU A 80 0.31 18.38 -1.96
N LYS A 81 -1.00 18.42 -2.24
CA LYS A 81 -1.59 18.20 -3.57
C LYS A 81 -1.15 16.87 -4.21
N ARG A 82 -1.04 15.81 -3.41
CA ARG A 82 -0.54 14.49 -3.81
C ARG A 82 -1.69 13.54 -4.16
N HIS A 83 -1.50 12.70 -5.17
CA HIS A 83 -2.41 11.56 -5.42
C HIS A 83 -2.23 10.49 -4.36
N ILE A 84 -3.29 9.72 -4.12
CA ILE A 84 -3.29 8.55 -3.23
C ILE A 84 -3.27 7.30 -4.10
N VAL A 85 -2.16 6.57 -4.12
CA VAL A 85 -1.98 5.39 -4.96
C VAL A 85 -2.07 4.12 -4.12
N ALA A 86 -2.95 3.23 -4.52
CA ALA A 86 -3.07 1.88 -4.00
C ALA A 86 -2.87 0.86 -5.12
N TRP A 87 -2.35 -0.34 -4.79
CA TRP A 87 -2.11 -1.34 -5.82
C TRP A 87 -3.41 -1.77 -6.52
N SER A 88 -4.48 -2.01 -5.74
CA SER A 88 -5.73 -2.58 -6.23
C SER A 88 -6.96 -1.81 -5.74
N ILE A 89 -8.16 -2.34 -6.01
CA ILE A 89 -9.42 -1.71 -5.59
C ILE A 89 -9.71 -1.87 -4.10
N ARG A 90 -9.01 -2.76 -3.39
CA ARG A 90 -9.29 -3.10 -1.99
C ARG A 90 -9.31 -1.88 -1.08
N GLU A 91 -8.37 -0.96 -1.23
CA GLU A 91 -8.29 0.26 -0.42
C GLU A 91 -9.50 1.16 -0.65
N ALA A 92 -10.03 1.21 -1.87
CA ALA A 92 -11.25 1.96 -2.18
C ALA A 92 -12.50 1.26 -1.63
N GLU A 93 -12.53 -0.07 -1.59
CA GLU A 93 -13.61 -0.84 -0.93
C GLU A 93 -13.62 -0.56 0.58
N VAL A 94 -12.45 -0.62 1.23
CA VAL A 94 -12.29 -0.26 2.65
C VAL A 94 -12.76 1.17 2.92
N LEU A 95 -12.49 2.12 2.01
CA LEU A 95 -12.99 3.48 2.13
C LEU A 95 -14.51 3.54 2.06
N ARG A 96 -15.13 2.86 1.10
CA ARG A 96 -16.60 2.84 0.92
C ARG A 96 -17.32 2.23 2.12
N GLU A 97 -16.75 1.18 2.69
CA GLU A 97 -17.27 0.48 3.87
C GLU A 97 -17.03 1.22 5.19
N SER A 98 -16.13 2.22 5.21
CA SER A 98 -15.83 2.99 6.43
C SER A 98 -17.01 3.83 6.92
N ALA A 99 -16.96 4.28 8.17
CA ALA A 99 -17.97 5.16 8.76
C ALA A 99 -17.76 6.64 8.40
N LEU A 100 -16.85 6.98 7.48
CA LEU A 100 -16.64 8.37 7.07
C LEU A 100 -17.89 8.99 6.42
N PRO A 101 -18.17 10.28 6.64
CA PRO A 101 -19.21 11.00 5.90
C PRO A 101 -18.94 10.98 4.38
N GLN A 102 -20.00 10.89 3.57
CA GLN A 102 -19.90 10.82 2.10
C GLN A 102 -19.01 11.92 1.49
N PRO A 103 -19.10 13.21 1.90
CA PRO A 103 -18.22 14.24 1.34
C PRO A 103 -16.72 13.99 1.57
N LYS A 104 -16.35 13.29 2.66
CA LYS A 104 -14.96 12.90 2.94
C LYS A 104 -14.56 11.70 2.08
N LYS A 105 -15.45 10.73 1.89
CA LYS A 105 -15.23 9.61 0.96
C LYS A 105 -14.98 10.12 -0.46
N ASP A 106 -15.83 11.02 -0.96
CA ASP A 106 -15.70 11.60 -2.29
C ASP A 106 -14.39 12.40 -2.45
N ALA A 107 -14.00 13.15 -1.41
CA ALA A 107 -12.75 13.91 -1.41
C ALA A 107 -11.52 12.98 -1.49
N ILE A 108 -11.56 11.82 -0.83
CA ILE A 108 -10.49 10.81 -0.90
C ILE A 108 -10.54 10.09 -2.25
N GLU A 109 -11.70 9.56 -2.67
CA GLU A 109 -11.87 8.81 -3.92
C GLU A 109 -11.45 9.63 -5.15
N SER A 110 -11.76 10.92 -5.20
CA SER A 110 -11.34 11.81 -6.29
C SER A 110 -9.82 11.97 -6.43
N ARG A 111 -9.04 11.58 -5.41
CA ARG A 111 -7.57 11.62 -5.37
C ARG A 111 -6.96 10.22 -5.47
N MET A 112 -7.78 9.18 -5.37
CA MET A 112 -7.31 7.81 -5.41
C MET A 112 -7.00 7.36 -6.83
N VAL A 113 -5.89 6.65 -6.97
CA VAL A 113 -5.45 6.01 -8.19
C VAL A 113 -5.25 4.53 -7.93
N ASN A 114 -6.03 3.71 -8.63
CA ASN A 114 -5.85 2.26 -8.67
C ASN A 114 -4.74 1.94 -9.67
N ALA A 115 -3.60 1.45 -9.19
CA ALA A 115 -2.42 1.16 -9.99
C ALA A 115 -2.64 -0.01 -10.96
N LEU A 116 -3.36 -1.06 -10.55
CA LEU A 116 -3.45 -2.31 -11.28
C LEU A 116 -3.99 -2.17 -12.72
N PRO A 117 -5.10 -1.45 -13.00
CA PRO A 117 -5.55 -1.23 -14.37
C PRO A 117 -4.55 -0.48 -15.24
N ILE A 118 -3.77 0.43 -14.65
CA ILE A 118 -2.74 1.21 -15.35
C ILE A 118 -1.57 0.31 -15.70
N ALA A 119 -1.07 -0.46 -14.72
CA ALA A 119 0.00 -1.43 -14.91
C ALA A 119 -0.38 -2.50 -15.95
N ARG A 120 -1.61 -3.01 -15.94
CA ARG A 120 -2.13 -3.95 -16.96
C ARG A 120 -2.10 -3.37 -18.36
N ARG A 121 -2.46 -2.09 -18.50
CA ARG A 121 -2.42 -1.40 -19.80
C ARG A 121 -0.98 -1.24 -20.28
N TRP A 122 -0.10 -0.79 -19.40
CA TRP A 122 1.33 -0.66 -19.68
C TRP A 122 1.93 -2.00 -20.11
N ARG A 123 1.75 -3.08 -19.34
CA ARG A 123 2.26 -4.41 -19.72
C ARG A 123 1.78 -4.86 -21.09
N ARG A 124 0.49 -4.67 -21.42
CA ARG A 124 -0.02 -5.03 -22.75
C ARG A 124 0.59 -4.21 -23.89
N ALA A 125 0.99 -2.97 -23.63
CA ALA A 125 1.55 -2.08 -24.63
C ALA A 125 3.06 -2.27 -24.82
N PHE A 126 3.81 -2.51 -23.74
CA PHE A 126 5.28 -2.52 -23.74
C PHE A 126 5.90 -3.90 -23.55
N HIS A 127 5.14 -4.84 -22.98
CA HIS A 127 5.59 -6.21 -22.68
C HIS A 127 4.53 -7.26 -23.07
N PRO A 128 3.96 -7.20 -24.30
CA PRO A 128 2.91 -8.14 -24.72
C PRO A 128 3.37 -9.61 -24.68
N GLU A 129 4.66 -9.87 -24.81
CA GLU A 129 5.32 -11.18 -24.76
C GLU A 129 5.42 -11.76 -23.35
N VAL A 130 5.37 -10.91 -22.31
CA VAL A 130 5.57 -11.36 -20.93
C VAL A 130 4.33 -12.08 -20.40
N GLN A 131 4.51 -13.37 -20.11
CA GLN A 131 3.53 -14.18 -19.39
C GLN A 131 3.78 -14.08 -17.89
N LEU A 132 2.83 -13.48 -17.16
CA LEU A 132 2.91 -13.39 -15.71
C LEU A 132 2.60 -14.75 -15.08
N VAL A 133 3.42 -15.19 -14.13
CA VAL A 133 3.23 -16.47 -13.43
C VAL A 133 2.12 -16.32 -12.38
N PRO A 134 1.04 -17.12 -12.40
CA PRO A 134 0.02 -17.08 -11.38
C PRO A 134 0.58 -17.31 -9.98
N GLY A 135 0.22 -16.46 -9.02
CA GLY A 135 0.55 -16.68 -7.61
C GLY A 135 -0.28 -17.81 -6.98
N PRO A 136 -0.09 -18.10 -5.68
CA PRO A 136 -0.78 -19.20 -4.97
C PRO A 136 -2.33 -19.14 -4.99
N ARG A 137 -2.91 -17.99 -5.34
CA ARG A 137 -4.36 -17.77 -5.48
C ARG A 137 -4.83 -17.76 -6.94
N GLY A 138 -4.03 -18.26 -7.87
CA GLY A 138 -4.34 -18.32 -9.31
C GLY A 138 -4.34 -16.97 -10.04
N LYS A 139 -4.09 -15.85 -9.35
CA LYS A 139 -4.02 -14.52 -9.96
C LYS A 139 -2.61 -14.25 -10.47
N ALA A 140 -2.48 -13.87 -11.73
CA ALA A 140 -1.21 -13.49 -12.36
C ALA A 140 -0.94 -11.97 -12.28
N ASP A 141 -1.99 -11.15 -12.21
CA ASP A 141 -1.88 -9.69 -12.09
C ASP A 141 -1.60 -9.27 -10.62
N THR A 142 -0.43 -9.68 -10.09
CA THR A 142 0.01 -9.41 -8.71
C THR A 142 1.10 -8.36 -8.66
N LEU A 143 1.18 -7.58 -7.57
CA LEU A 143 2.25 -6.59 -7.37
C LEU A 143 3.63 -7.23 -7.54
N HIS A 144 3.83 -8.43 -7.00
CA HIS A 144 5.10 -9.16 -7.10
C HIS A 144 5.54 -9.42 -8.54
N ASN A 145 4.60 -9.76 -9.42
CA ASN A 145 4.92 -10.00 -10.84
C ASN A 145 5.27 -8.70 -11.57
N TYR A 146 4.56 -7.61 -11.31
CA TYR A 146 4.91 -6.31 -11.89
C TYR A 146 6.21 -5.73 -11.30
N ALA A 147 6.47 -5.95 -10.02
CA ALA A 147 7.73 -5.62 -9.38
C ALA A 147 8.89 -6.37 -10.05
N SER A 148 8.74 -7.68 -10.25
CA SER A 148 9.74 -8.49 -10.95
C SER A 148 9.97 -8.04 -12.39
N LEU A 149 8.88 -7.74 -13.12
CA LEU A 149 8.95 -7.22 -14.49
C LEU A 149 9.69 -5.87 -14.59
N THR A 150 9.60 -5.05 -13.55
CA THR A 150 10.30 -3.75 -13.48
C THR A 150 11.65 -3.83 -12.76
N GLY A 151 12.17 -5.04 -12.49
CA GLY A 151 13.45 -5.27 -11.85
C GLY A 151 13.49 -5.01 -10.33
N TYR A 152 12.34 -4.79 -9.68
CA TYR A 152 12.26 -4.60 -8.23
C TYR A 152 12.17 -5.94 -7.48
N HIS A 153 13.22 -6.26 -6.72
CA HIS A 153 13.29 -7.51 -5.98
C HIS A 153 12.50 -7.46 -4.65
N ILE A 154 11.49 -8.33 -4.51
CA ILE A 154 10.79 -8.59 -3.24
C ILE A 154 11.21 -9.97 -2.72
N PRO A 155 11.90 -10.08 -1.58
CA PRO A 155 12.32 -11.38 -1.06
C PRO A 155 11.13 -12.29 -0.74
N ALA A 156 11.23 -13.57 -1.10
CA ALA A 156 10.14 -14.55 -0.96
C ALA A 156 9.58 -14.71 0.48
N LEU A 157 10.40 -14.42 1.51
CA LEU A 157 9.97 -14.42 2.92
C LEU A 157 8.80 -13.45 3.18
N TYR A 158 8.74 -12.37 2.39
CA TYR A 158 7.71 -11.34 2.43
C TYR A 158 6.70 -11.51 1.30
N GLY A 159 6.60 -12.70 0.70
CA GLY A 159 5.57 -13.01 -0.28
C GLY A 159 4.16 -13.13 0.34
N PRO A 160 3.13 -13.21 -0.52
CA PRO A 160 1.72 -13.11 -0.12
C PRO A 160 1.25 -14.27 0.77
N GLY A 161 0.20 -14.02 1.57
CA GLY A 161 -0.63 -15.06 2.20
C GLY A 161 -0.34 -15.37 3.68
N LYS A 162 0.61 -14.67 4.32
CA LYS A 162 0.94 -14.91 5.75
C LYS A 162 0.61 -13.74 6.68
N THR A 163 0.26 -12.57 6.15
CA THR A 163 0.01 -11.35 6.94
C THR A 163 -1.13 -11.53 7.95
N ALA A 164 -2.31 -11.95 7.49
CA ALA A 164 -3.46 -12.17 8.36
C ALA A 164 -3.15 -13.11 9.55
N ALA A 165 -2.43 -14.21 9.28
CA ALA A 165 -2.01 -15.15 10.31
C ALA A 165 -0.97 -14.56 11.28
N ARG A 166 -0.09 -13.66 10.82
CA ARG A 166 0.86 -12.93 11.67
C ARG A 166 0.12 -11.95 12.59
N ILE A 167 -0.83 -11.20 12.06
CA ILE A 167 -1.67 -10.26 12.84
C ILE A 167 -2.38 -11.00 13.97
N ARG A 168 -3.15 -12.06 13.65
CA ARG A 168 -3.87 -12.87 14.65
C ARG A 168 -2.93 -13.41 15.73
N TYR A 169 -1.79 -13.95 15.33
CA TYR A 169 -0.82 -14.49 16.27
C TYR A 169 -0.28 -13.42 17.24
N VAL A 170 0.01 -12.21 16.77
CA VAL A 170 0.48 -11.12 17.62
C VAL A 170 -0.63 -10.66 18.57
N ARG A 171 -1.88 -10.53 18.10
CA ARG A 171 -3.03 -10.22 18.96
C ARG A 171 -3.19 -11.25 20.08
N ASP A 172 -3.15 -12.54 19.75
CA ASP A 172 -3.30 -13.62 20.74
C ASP A 172 -2.20 -13.57 21.81
N GLN A 173 -0.97 -13.24 21.40
CA GLN A 173 0.16 -13.12 22.30
C GLN A 173 0.03 -11.90 23.22
N LEU A 174 -0.40 -10.76 22.69
CA LEU A 174 -0.65 -9.56 23.50
C LEU A 174 -1.82 -9.77 24.46
N LYS A 175 -2.88 -10.47 24.03
CA LYS A 175 -3.99 -10.85 24.89
C LYS A 175 -3.55 -11.72 26.07
N ARG A 176 -2.61 -12.66 25.85
CA ARG A 176 -2.11 -13.58 26.88
C ARG A 176 -1.08 -12.96 27.82
N HIS A 177 -0.16 -12.16 27.29
CA HIS A 177 1.01 -11.68 28.04
C HIS A 177 0.92 -10.21 28.44
N GLY A 178 -0.11 -9.49 27.99
CA GLY A 178 -0.32 -8.09 28.26
C GLY A 178 0.61 -7.18 27.45
N THR A 179 1.93 -7.28 27.58
CA THR A 179 2.86 -6.30 27.00
C THR A 179 3.65 -6.85 25.83
N PHE A 180 4.10 -5.97 24.92
CA PHE A 180 4.99 -6.39 23.82
C PHE A 180 6.35 -6.88 24.32
N ALA A 181 6.81 -6.42 25.49
CA ALA A 181 8.03 -6.94 26.10
C ALA A 181 7.89 -8.43 26.49
N ALA A 182 6.71 -8.82 26.99
CA ALA A 182 6.43 -10.15 27.52
C ALA A 182 6.02 -11.20 26.47
N ILE A 183 5.68 -10.81 25.22
CA ILE A 183 5.38 -11.80 24.17
C ILE A 183 6.63 -12.55 23.71
N THR A 184 6.41 -13.73 23.13
CA THR A 184 7.49 -14.60 22.65
C THR A 184 8.37 -13.94 21.56
N PRO A 185 9.64 -14.34 21.42
CA PRO A 185 10.50 -13.92 20.31
C PRO A 185 9.88 -14.19 18.93
N VAL A 186 9.12 -15.27 18.79
CA VAL A 186 8.39 -15.62 17.56
C VAL A 186 7.32 -14.56 17.23
N ALA A 187 6.56 -14.10 18.22
CA ALA A 187 5.56 -13.05 18.03
C ALA A 187 6.22 -11.73 17.61
N LYS A 188 7.31 -11.33 18.28
CA LYS A 188 8.11 -10.14 17.92
C LYS A 188 8.65 -10.25 16.49
N ARG A 189 9.13 -11.43 16.08
CA ARG A 189 9.58 -11.68 14.69
C ARG A 189 8.43 -11.56 13.69
N LYS A 190 7.25 -12.11 13.98
CA LYS A 190 6.07 -12.01 13.12
C LYS A 190 5.61 -10.56 12.95
N TRP A 191 5.63 -9.76 14.01
CA TRP A 191 5.38 -8.32 13.96
C TRP A 191 6.38 -7.59 13.05
N ARG A 192 7.69 -7.83 13.22
CA ARG A 192 8.71 -7.23 12.34
C ARG A 192 8.53 -7.62 10.86
N ILE A 193 8.23 -8.89 10.59
CA ILE A 193 8.00 -9.37 9.22
C ILE A 193 6.76 -8.73 8.61
N LEU A 194 5.68 -8.56 9.38
CA LEU A 194 4.48 -7.83 8.96
C LEU A 194 4.84 -6.39 8.54
N LEU A 195 5.53 -5.64 9.39
CA LEU A 195 5.90 -4.25 9.08
C LEU A 195 6.82 -4.16 7.85
N ARG A 196 7.73 -5.13 7.68
CA ARG A 196 8.63 -5.17 6.53
C ARG A 196 7.92 -5.55 5.24
N HIS A 197 6.95 -6.46 5.30
CA HIS A 197 6.10 -6.82 4.16
C HIS A 197 5.38 -5.57 3.61
N ASN A 198 4.64 -4.88 4.48
CA ASN A 198 3.94 -3.64 4.12
C ASN A 198 4.88 -2.58 3.52
N GLU A 199 6.10 -2.43 4.06
CA GLU A 199 7.09 -1.51 3.48
C GLU A 199 7.48 -1.86 2.04
N LEU A 200 7.69 -3.14 1.79
CA LEU A 200 8.14 -3.65 0.51
C LEU A 200 7.02 -3.49 -0.52
N ASP A 201 5.76 -3.74 -0.14
CA ASP A 201 4.61 -3.54 -1.01
C ASP A 201 4.41 -2.07 -1.38
N LEU A 202 4.55 -1.15 -0.41
CA LEU A 202 4.53 0.30 -0.67
C LEU A 202 5.65 0.71 -1.65
N LYS A 203 6.89 0.29 -1.38
CA LYS A 203 8.05 0.63 -2.22
C LYS A 203 7.95 0.02 -3.61
N ALA A 204 7.48 -1.22 -3.72
CA ALA A 204 7.27 -1.90 -4.99
C ALA A 204 6.17 -1.19 -5.81
N THR A 205 5.05 -0.83 -5.18
CA THR A 205 3.98 -0.08 -5.86
C THR A 205 4.51 1.25 -6.39
N ARG A 206 5.32 1.95 -5.59
CA ARG A 206 5.98 3.19 -6.03
C ARG A 206 6.91 2.97 -7.21
N HIS A 207 7.80 2.00 -7.12
CA HIS A 207 8.75 1.67 -8.19
C HIS A 207 8.04 1.37 -9.51
N VAL A 208 7.06 0.46 -9.46
CA VAL A 208 6.27 0.08 -10.64
C VAL A 208 5.57 1.30 -11.24
N MET A 209 4.91 2.12 -10.42
CA MET A 209 4.15 3.26 -10.94
C MET A 209 5.04 4.36 -11.53
N ILE A 210 6.26 4.55 -11.03
CA ILE A 210 7.22 5.48 -11.64
C ILE A 210 7.67 4.96 -13.00
N GLN A 211 8.02 3.67 -13.11
CA GLN A 211 8.42 3.06 -14.38
C GLN A 211 7.30 3.12 -15.43
N VAL A 212 6.10 2.70 -15.03
CA VAL A 212 4.88 2.74 -15.85
C VAL A 212 4.61 4.16 -16.35
N ALA A 213 4.65 5.16 -15.45
CA ALA A 213 4.41 6.55 -15.84
C ALA A 213 5.47 7.07 -16.82
N SER A 214 6.74 6.74 -16.57
CA SER A 214 7.87 7.15 -17.41
C SER A 214 7.75 6.61 -18.84
N GLU A 215 7.53 5.30 -19.01
CA GLU A 215 7.43 4.69 -20.34
C GLU A 215 6.16 5.11 -21.08
N MET A 216 5.01 5.14 -20.39
CA MET A 216 3.75 5.58 -20.99
C MET A 216 3.81 7.05 -21.43
N GLN A 217 4.56 7.90 -20.71
CA GLN A 217 4.78 9.29 -21.07
C GLN A 217 5.74 9.43 -22.26
N ALA A 218 6.83 8.66 -22.29
CA ALA A 218 7.77 8.64 -23.41
C ALA A 218 7.14 8.17 -24.73
N ALA A 219 6.19 7.22 -24.67
CA ALA A 219 5.50 6.70 -25.84
C ALA A 219 4.31 7.55 -26.32
N ARG A 220 3.89 8.59 -25.57
CA ARG A 220 2.97 9.59 -26.13
C ARG A 220 3.78 10.37 -27.17
N PRO A 221 3.51 10.23 -28.49
CA PRO A 221 4.26 10.97 -29.49
C PRO A 221 4.03 12.48 -29.27
N MET A 222 4.91 13.30 -29.84
CA MET A 222 4.68 14.70 -30.22
C MET A 222 3.40 14.87 -31.08
N ARG A 223 2.23 14.49 -30.57
CA ARG A 223 0.92 14.75 -31.17
C ARG A 223 0.50 16.17 -30.81
N ALA A 224 1.28 17.14 -31.27
CA ALA A 224 0.91 18.55 -31.31
C ALA A 224 1.96 19.34 -32.12
N VAL A 225 2.07 19.07 -33.42
CA VAL A 225 2.21 20.12 -34.46
C VAL A 225 1.60 19.56 -35.75
N ALA A 226 0.35 19.89 -36.01
CA ALA A 226 -0.27 19.95 -37.33
C ALA A 226 -1.38 20.99 -37.25
#